data_AF-A0A139DNS4-F1
#
_entry.id   AF-A0A139DNS4-F1
#
_cell.length_a   1.000
_cell.length_b   1.000
_cell.length_c   1.000
_cell.angle_alpha   90.00
_cell.angle_beta   90.00
_cell.angle_gamma   90.00
#
_symmetry.space_group_name_H-M   'P 1'
#
loop_
_entity.id
_entity.type
_entity.pdbx_description
1 polymer ?
#
loop_
_entity_poly.entity_id
_entity_poly.type
_entity_poly.pdbx_seq_one_letter_code
_entity_poly.pdbx_strand_id
1 'polypeptide(L)'
;MTQFAPGPVARHQQRLAQRRESFIKQLNTTPPVPCDLKVGQTVSYTNEYGVTFPGHTIVGFSATDSFYGRFIHLDTDCYWMPKHPASVTPE
;
A
#
# COMPACT_ATOMS: atom_id res chain seq x y z
N MET A 1 32.54 16.42 -16.65
CA MET A 1 31.09 16.69 -16.62
C MET A 1 30.68 16.76 -15.16
N THR A 2 30.23 17.92 -14.66
CA THR A 2 29.83 18.09 -13.26
C THR A 2 28.32 17.82 -13.15
N GLN A 3 27.92 16.82 -12.38
CA GLN A 3 26.50 16.54 -12.15
C GLN A 3 25.98 17.51 -11.09
N PHE A 4 24.97 18.32 -11.43
CA PHE A 4 24.32 19.22 -10.47
C PHE A 4 23.47 18.43 -9.48
N ALA A 5 23.45 18.87 -8.22
CA ALA A 5 22.59 18.28 -7.21
C ALA A 5 21.11 18.44 -7.60
N PRO A 6 20.25 17.44 -7.35
CA PRO A 6 18.84 17.49 -7.69
C PRO A 6 18.14 18.64 -6.95
N GLY A 7 17.20 19.31 -7.60
CA GLY A 7 16.42 20.40 -7.02
C GLY A 7 15.53 19.97 -5.83
N PRO A 8 14.94 20.93 -5.09
CA PRO A 8 14.21 20.65 -3.85
C PRO A 8 13.01 19.70 -4.03
N VAL A 9 12.26 19.81 -5.13
CA VAL A 9 11.13 18.92 -5.45
C VAL A 9 11.60 17.50 -5.69
N ALA A 10 12.64 17.32 -6.52
CA ALA A 10 13.23 16.02 -6.79
C ALA A 10 13.74 15.35 -5.51
N ARG A 11 14.40 16.11 -4.63
CA ARG A 11 14.84 15.61 -3.31
C ARG A 11 13.65 15.21 -2.43
N HIS A 12 12.53 15.92 -2.49
CA HIS A 12 11.34 15.56 -1.73
C HIS A 12 10.72 14.25 -2.23
N GLN A 13 10.56 14.11 -3.55
CA GLN A 13 10.05 12.89 -4.17
C GLN A 13 10.93 11.68 -3.84
N GLN A 14 12.26 11.83 -3.88
CA GLN A 14 13.19 10.78 -3.45
C GLN A 14 12.97 10.36 -1.99
N ARG A 15 12.74 11.32 -1.08
CA ARG A 15 12.41 10.99 0.32
C ARG A 15 11.07 10.27 0.47
N LEU A 16 10.05 10.66 -0.30
CA LEU A 16 8.76 9.98 -0.28
C LEU A 16 8.87 8.54 -0.80
N ALA A 17 9.58 8.35 -1.93
CA ALA A 17 9.84 7.03 -2.49
C ALA A 17 10.61 6.14 -1.51
N GLN A 18 11.68 6.66 -0.89
CA GLN A 18 12.46 5.92 0.10
C GLN A 18 11.63 5.53 1.32
N ARG A 19 10.75 6.42 1.82
CA ARG A 19 9.83 6.11 2.92
C ARG A 19 8.84 5.02 2.55
N ARG A 20 8.29 5.08 1.32
CA ARG A 20 7.39 4.05 0.79
C ARG A 20 8.06 2.70 0.70
N GLU A 21 9.23 2.63 0.07
CA GLU A 21 9.99 1.39 -0.06
C GLU A 21 10.40 0.80 1.30
N SER A 22 10.87 1.65 2.21
CA SER A 22 11.26 1.22 3.56
C SER A 22 10.08 0.68 4.36
N PHE A 23 8.89 1.26 4.18
CA PHE A 23 7.67 0.78 4.82
C PHE A 23 7.22 -0.55 4.22
N ILE A 24 7.17 -0.68 2.90
CA ILE A 24 6.74 -1.92 2.22
C ILE A 24 7.63 -3.10 2.62
N LYS A 25 8.94 -2.88 2.79
CA LYS A 25 9.88 -3.92 3.27
C LYS A 25 9.57 -4.45 4.68
N GLN A 26 8.78 -3.74 5.48
CA GLN A 26 8.38 -4.15 6.83
C GLN A 26 7.06 -4.93 6.84
N LEU A 27 6.36 -5.01 5.71
CA LEU A 27 5.08 -5.71 5.61
C LEU A 27 5.27 -7.22 5.46
N ASN A 28 4.28 -7.96 5.95
CA ASN A 28 4.22 -9.41 5.75
C ASN A 28 3.75 -9.75 4.34
N THR A 29 4.20 -10.89 3.82
CA THR A 29 3.73 -11.45 2.55
C THR A 29 2.48 -12.32 2.69
N THR A 30 2.13 -12.69 3.93
CA THR A 30 0.95 -13.49 4.28
C THR A 30 0.04 -12.68 5.20
N PRO A 31 -1.30 -12.83 5.08
CA PRO A 31 -2.24 -12.10 5.90
C PRO A 31 -2.25 -12.63 7.34
N PRO A 32 -2.50 -11.78 8.35
CA PRO A 32 -2.58 -12.18 9.76
C PRO A 32 -3.84 -13.01 10.08
N VAL A 33 -4.84 -12.98 9.19
CA VAL A 33 -6.07 -13.76 9.27
C VAL A 33 -6.32 -14.48 7.93
N PRO A 34 -7.01 -15.62 7.92
CA PRO A 34 -7.32 -16.32 6.68
C PRO A 34 -8.08 -15.44 5.68
N CYS A 35 -7.49 -15.24 4.49
CA CYS A 35 -8.15 -14.65 3.32
C CYS A 35 -7.46 -15.11 2.03
N ASP A 36 -8.15 -14.98 0.90
CA ASP A 36 -7.64 -15.45 -0.40
C ASP A 36 -6.75 -14.42 -1.12
N LEU A 37 -6.52 -13.26 -0.51
CA LEU A 37 -5.76 -12.15 -1.09
C LEU A 37 -4.24 -12.39 -0.98
N LYS A 38 -3.50 -11.97 -2.01
CA LYS A 38 -2.05 -12.18 -2.11
C LYS A 38 -1.30 -10.92 -2.51
N VAL A 39 -0.06 -10.78 -2.04
CA VAL A 39 0.84 -9.71 -2.52
C VAL A 39 1.04 -9.84 -4.02
N GLY A 40 1.02 -8.71 -4.73
CA GLY A 40 1.12 -8.63 -6.19
C GLY A 40 -0.22 -8.79 -6.92
N GLN A 41 -1.31 -9.09 -6.22
CA GLN A 41 -2.64 -9.18 -6.81
C GLN A 41 -3.20 -7.79 -7.13
N THR A 42 -3.79 -7.66 -8.32
CA THR A 42 -4.55 -6.48 -8.73
C THR A 42 -5.97 -6.54 -8.16
N VAL A 43 -6.42 -5.41 -7.62
CA VAL A 43 -7.69 -5.29 -6.89
C VAL A 43 -8.32 -3.92 -7.12
N SER A 44 -9.63 -3.87 -6.93
CA SER A 44 -10.40 -2.64 -6.75
C SER A 44 -10.61 -2.36 -5.26
N TYR A 45 -10.41 -1.11 -4.84
CA TYR A 45 -10.66 -0.63 -3.47
C TYR A 45 -11.90 0.25 -3.42
N THR A 46 -12.87 -0.08 -2.56
CA THR A 46 -14.04 0.76 -2.29
C THR A 46 -13.90 1.45 -0.94
N ASN A 47 -13.91 2.79 -0.94
CA ASN A 47 -13.84 3.56 0.31
C ASN A 47 -15.19 3.56 1.06
N GLU A 48 -15.21 4.14 2.26
CA GLU A 48 -16.40 4.21 3.11
C GLU A 48 -17.55 5.05 2.54
N TYR A 49 -17.26 5.87 1.51
CA TYR A 49 -18.25 6.65 0.78
C TYR A 49 -18.82 5.90 -0.44
N GLY A 50 -18.42 4.64 -0.66
CA GLY A 50 -18.86 3.83 -1.79
C GLY A 50 -18.13 4.11 -3.12
N VAL A 51 -17.07 4.93 -3.10
CA VAL A 51 -16.28 5.22 -4.31
C VAL A 51 -15.27 4.10 -4.54
N THR A 52 -15.28 3.52 -5.75
CA THR A 52 -14.38 2.45 -6.15
C THR A 52 -13.19 2.98 -6.95
N PHE A 53 -11.99 2.52 -6.59
CA PHE A 53 -10.72 2.82 -7.23
C PHE A 53 -10.11 1.51 -7.76
N PRO A 54 -10.18 1.25 -9.08
CA PRO A 54 -9.65 0.02 -9.68
C PRO A 54 -8.14 0.09 -9.93
N GLY A 55 -7.53 -1.07 -10.22
CA GLY A 55 -6.15 -1.17 -10.70
C GLY A 55 -5.07 -1.00 -9.64
N HIS A 56 -5.40 -1.21 -8.35
CA HIS A 56 -4.41 -1.17 -7.28
C HIS A 56 -3.76 -2.52 -7.04
N THR A 57 -2.50 -2.50 -6.58
CA THR A 57 -1.75 -3.72 -6.26
C THR A 57 -1.61 -3.89 -4.75
N ILE A 58 -1.83 -5.10 -4.24
CA ILE A 58 -1.51 -5.44 -2.85
C ILE A 58 0.01 -5.48 -2.68
N VAL A 59 0.55 -4.62 -1.82
CA VAL A 59 2.00 -4.52 -1.57
C VAL A 59 2.45 -5.25 -0.31
N GLY A 60 1.52 -5.66 0.55
CA GLY A 60 1.83 -6.40 1.77
C GLY A 60 0.69 -6.37 2.79
N PHE A 61 0.90 -7.07 3.89
CA PHE A 61 -0.03 -7.16 5.00
C PHE A 61 0.58 -6.64 6.31
N SER A 62 -0.26 -6.06 7.16
CA SER A 62 0.11 -5.74 8.54
C SER A 62 0.36 -7.04 9.33
N ALA A 63 1.20 -6.96 10.38
CA ALA A 63 1.48 -8.10 11.25
C ALA A 63 0.25 -8.57 12.06
N THR A 64 -0.70 -7.68 12.30
CA THR A 64 -1.94 -7.92 13.04
C THR A 64 -3.10 -7.20 12.35
N ASP A 65 -4.33 -7.56 12.70
CA ASP A 65 -5.58 -6.91 12.28
C ASP A 65 -6.14 -5.95 13.35
N SER A 66 -5.34 -5.61 14.35
CA SER A 66 -5.71 -4.77 15.50
C SER A 66 -6.20 -3.37 15.12
N PHE A 67 -5.91 -2.91 13.91
CA PHE A 67 -6.41 -1.66 13.36
C PHE A 67 -7.80 -1.84 12.74
N TYR A 68 -8.79 -2.16 13.58
CA TYR A 68 -10.20 -2.33 13.18
C TYR A 68 -10.40 -3.35 12.03
N GLY A 69 -9.69 -4.47 12.07
CA GLY A 69 -9.76 -5.51 11.04
C GLY A 69 -9.04 -5.16 9.74
N ARG A 70 -8.32 -4.03 9.69
CA ARG A 70 -7.59 -3.59 8.50
C ARG A 70 -6.16 -4.07 8.57
N PHE A 71 -5.74 -4.74 7.51
CA PHE A 71 -4.38 -5.27 7.41
C PHE A 71 -3.84 -5.30 5.98
N ILE A 72 -4.59 -4.83 4.97
CA ILE A 72 -4.18 -4.92 3.55
C ILE A 72 -3.58 -3.59 3.12
N HIS A 73 -2.32 -3.58 2.67
CA HIS A 73 -1.69 -2.38 2.12
C HIS A 73 -1.71 -2.41 0.60
N LEU A 74 -2.11 -1.29 0.00
CA LEU A 74 -2.18 -1.09 -1.44
C LEU A 74 -1.12 -0.08 -1.89
N ASP A 75 -0.77 -0.13 -3.17
CA ASP A 75 0.18 0.77 -3.84
C ASP A 75 -0.31 2.22 -4.04
N THR A 76 -1.37 2.62 -3.32
CA THR A 76 -1.93 3.99 -3.28
C THR A 76 -0.95 5.04 -2.72
N ASP A 77 -1.29 6.32 -2.90
CA ASP A 77 -0.58 7.44 -2.25
C ASP A 77 -0.60 7.36 -0.72
N CYS A 78 -1.60 6.69 -0.13
CA CYS A 78 -1.72 6.44 1.29
C CYS A 78 -1.28 5.01 1.68
N TYR A 79 -0.17 4.53 1.12
CA TYR A 79 0.34 3.16 1.31
C TYR A 79 0.49 2.72 2.77
N TRP A 80 0.69 3.66 3.70
CA TRP A 80 0.83 3.38 5.14
C TRP A 80 -0.49 3.04 5.84
N MET A 81 -1.63 3.32 5.21
CA MET A 81 -2.96 3.13 5.80
C MET A 81 -3.58 1.81 5.31
N PRO A 82 -3.70 0.79 6.17
CA PRO A 82 -4.25 -0.50 5.77
C PRO A 82 -5.75 -0.40 5.45
N LYS A 83 -6.23 -1.32 4.60
CA LYS A 83 -7.62 -1.47 4.18
C LYS A 83 -8.24 -2.72 4.80
N HIS A 84 -9.55 -2.65 4.98
CA HIS A 84 -10.35 -3.79 5.43
C HIS A 84 -10.55 -4.77 4.27
N PRO A 85 -10.52 -6.09 4.48
CA PRO A 85 -10.74 -7.09 3.42
C PRO A 85 -12.07 -6.90 2.71
N ALA A 86 -13.15 -6.57 3.42
CA ALA A 86 -14.46 -6.31 2.81
C ALA A 86 -14.50 -5.09 1.87
N SER A 87 -13.48 -4.22 1.91
CA SER A 87 -13.36 -3.04 1.05
C SER A 87 -12.51 -3.30 -0.20
N VAL A 88 -11.98 -4.52 -0.37
CA VAL A 88 -11.04 -4.88 -1.43
C VAL A 88 -11.60 -6.06 -2.20
N THR A 89 -11.73 -5.92 -3.53
CA THR A 89 -12.24 -6.97 -4.42
C THR A 89 -11.18 -7.34 -5.45
N PRO A 90 -10.87 -8.63 -5.63
CA PRO A 90 -10.06 -9.12 -6.74
C PRO A 90 -10.57 -8.62 -8.10
N GLU A 91 -9.64 -8.31 -9.00
CA GLU A 91 -9.92 -8.11 -10.44
C GLU A 91 -9.63 -9.39 -11.25
#